data_AF-A0A5B2YTZ7-F1
#
_entry.id   AF-A0A5B2YTZ7-F1
#
_cell.length_a   1.000
_cell.length_b   1.000
_cell.length_c   1.000
_cell.angle_alpha   90.00
_cell.angle_beta   90.00
_cell.angle_gamma   90.00
#
_symmetry.space_group_name_H-M   'P 1'
#
loop_
_entity.id
_entity.type
_entity.pdbx_description
1 polymer ?
#
loop_
_entity_poly.entity_id
_entity_poly.type
_entity_poly.pdbx_seq_one_letter_code
_entity_poly.pdbx_strand_id
1 'polypeptide(L)'
;MVKSIFLQDGEEIFVDDEDYDRLSQHIWYKHYKGNTRYIHTRFGIERTDVLLTTFIQKGSFQKIKNNNFTKSNLTTKGNRSRWEKPKSNSSSKYKGVSWRKDANKWVAKINVDGKPKHLGLFETEDLAAKAYNHAVDEFWEGDGFKNVIGKDLRQYRNYFPHKRFCNTRKTNKYGYRGIGNHTDMPSKFSARKRIEGKIYSTEYFDSREKAALAYNKIVVFLYGSEVILNKVPMTEELKEFITNWEIPERIKALKEGANDE
;
A
#
# COMPACT_ATOMS: atom_id res chain seq x y z
N MET A 1 28.18 -13.89 8.76
CA MET A 1 27.36 -14.81 7.92
C MET A 1 25.89 -14.50 8.16
N VAL A 2 24.99 -14.86 7.24
CA VAL A 2 23.54 -14.65 7.41
C VAL A 2 22.88 -15.96 7.83
N LYS A 3 21.98 -15.91 8.80
CA LYS A 3 21.20 -17.04 9.30
C LYS A 3 19.71 -16.78 9.15
N SER A 4 18.94 -17.87 9.13
CA SER A 4 17.50 -17.84 8.93
C SER A 4 16.75 -18.19 10.20
N ILE A 5 15.73 -17.40 10.53
CA ILE A 5 14.76 -17.69 11.58
C ILE A 5 13.38 -17.81 10.93
N PHE A 6 12.64 -18.86 11.30
CA PHE A 6 11.30 -19.10 10.77
C PHE A 6 10.25 -18.55 11.72
N LEU A 7 9.28 -17.82 11.17
CA LEU A 7 8.08 -17.39 11.89
C LEU A 7 7.11 -18.57 12.02
N GLN A 8 6.07 -18.38 12.84
CA GLN A 8 5.07 -19.41 13.14
C GLN A 8 4.26 -19.90 11.93
N ASP A 9 4.25 -19.14 10.84
CA ASP A 9 3.60 -19.51 9.59
C ASP A 9 4.58 -20.00 8.51
N GLY A 10 5.82 -20.30 8.90
CA GLY A 10 6.88 -20.78 8.00
C GLY A 10 7.56 -19.69 7.19
N GLU A 11 7.19 -18.41 7.38
CA GLU A 11 7.88 -17.31 6.72
C GLU A 11 9.32 -17.17 7.24
N GLU A 12 10.29 -17.10 6.33
CA GLU A 12 11.71 -16.97 6.64
C GLU A 12 12.12 -15.50 6.80
N ILE A 13 12.87 -15.19 7.87
CA ILE A 13 13.54 -13.92 8.08
C ILE A 13 15.06 -14.11 8.25
N PHE A 14 15.83 -13.12 7.83
CA PHE A 14 17.29 -13.19 7.78
C PHE A 14 17.92 -12.29 8.85
N VAL A 15 18.87 -12.84 9.61
CA VAL A 15 19.57 -12.16 10.71
C VAL A 15 21.07 -12.42 10.62
N ASP A 16 21.88 -11.62 11.30
CA ASP A 16 23.32 -11.91 11.39
C ASP A 16 23.57 -13.11 12.30
N ASP A 17 24.59 -13.89 11.95
CA ASP A 17 25.04 -15.05 12.72
C ASP A 17 25.35 -14.70 14.18
N GLU A 18 25.93 -13.53 14.42
CA GLU A 18 26.25 -13.00 15.77
C GLU A 18 25.00 -12.83 16.67
N ASP A 19 23.84 -12.56 16.06
CA ASP A 19 22.58 -12.37 16.78
C ASP A 19 21.73 -13.64 16.81
N TYR A 20 22.07 -14.66 16.01
CA TYR A 20 21.24 -15.84 15.78
C TYR A 20 20.92 -16.61 17.07
N ASP A 21 21.94 -16.95 17.85
CA ASP A 21 21.78 -17.77 19.07
C ASP A 21 20.86 -17.13 20.10
N ARG A 22 20.90 -15.79 20.20
CA ARG A 22 20.04 -15.03 21.11
C ARG A 22 18.61 -14.90 20.56
N LEU A 23 18.46 -14.77 19.24
CA LEU A 23 17.16 -14.61 18.60
C LEU A 23 16.39 -15.93 18.47
N SER A 24 17.08 -17.06 18.30
CA SER A 24 16.50 -18.39 18.13
C SER A 24 15.86 -18.95 19.41
N GLN A 25 16.22 -18.40 20.58
CA GLN A 25 15.61 -18.69 21.87
C GLN A 25 14.17 -18.15 22.00
N HIS A 26 13.72 -17.34 21.05
CA HIS A 26 12.44 -16.65 21.11
C HIS A 26 11.52 -17.02 19.94
N ILE A 27 10.23 -17.08 20.25
CA ILE A 27 9.19 -17.25 19.24
C ILE A 27 8.81 -15.87 18.68
N TRP A 28 8.93 -15.72 17.37
CA TRP A 28 8.66 -14.46 16.68
C TRP A 28 7.29 -14.46 16.00
N TYR A 29 6.53 -13.40 16.22
CA TYR A 29 5.21 -13.18 15.66
C TYR A 29 5.20 -11.94 14.77
N LYS A 30 4.38 -11.96 13.72
CA LYS A 30 4.12 -10.79 12.88
C LYS A 30 2.80 -10.14 13.23
N HIS A 31 2.81 -8.81 13.30
CA HIS A 31 1.59 -8.00 13.40
C HIS A 31 1.63 -6.86 12.38
N TYR A 32 0.45 -6.29 12.10
CA TYR A 32 0.30 -5.22 11.12
C TYR A 32 -0.34 -4.00 11.77
N LYS A 33 0.31 -2.83 11.62
CA LYS A 33 -0.29 -1.53 11.93
C LYS A 33 -0.49 -0.78 10.62
N GLY A 34 -1.75 -0.71 10.17
CA GLY A 34 -2.10 -0.25 8.83
C GLY A 34 -1.46 -1.17 7.78
N ASN A 35 -0.70 -0.59 6.84
CA ASN A 35 0.04 -1.34 5.82
C ASN A 35 1.49 -1.68 6.23
N THR A 36 1.88 -1.41 7.48
CA THR A 36 3.24 -1.68 7.94
C THR A 36 3.28 -2.96 8.76
N ARG A 37 4.15 -3.90 8.35
CA ARG A 37 4.42 -5.15 9.07
C ARG A 37 5.51 -4.94 10.11
N TYR A 38 5.33 -5.57 11.27
CA TYR A 38 6.26 -5.59 12.38
C TYR A 38 6.45 -7.03 12.86
N ILE A 39 7.70 -7.37 13.22
CA ILE A 39 8.05 -8.64 13.84
C ILE A 39 8.36 -8.36 15.30
N HIS A 40 7.79 -9.14 16.21
CA HIS A 40 7.90 -8.94 17.65
C HIS A 40 7.89 -10.26 18.41
N THR A 41 8.36 -10.22 19.64
CA THR A 41 8.29 -11.29 20.63
C THR A 41 7.84 -10.73 21.97
N ARG A 42 7.31 -11.57 22.84
CA ARG A 42 7.04 -11.22 24.25
C ARG A 42 8.28 -11.53 25.08
N PHE A 43 8.82 -10.52 25.74
CA PHE A 43 10.07 -10.63 26.48
C PHE A 43 9.91 -10.21 27.95
N GLY A 44 10.64 -10.91 28.84
CA GLY A 44 10.66 -10.65 30.28
C GLY A 44 9.46 -11.20 31.05
N ILE A 45 9.50 -11.01 32.38
CA ILE A 45 8.48 -11.48 33.34
C ILE A 45 7.13 -10.80 33.06
N GLU A 46 7.15 -9.50 32.76
CA GLU A 46 5.96 -8.70 32.43
C GLU A 46 5.43 -8.96 31.01
N ARG A 47 6.09 -9.82 30.22
CA ARG A 47 5.70 -10.20 28.85
C ARG A 47 5.45 -9.00 27.94
N THR A 48 6.36 -8.03 27.96
CA THR A 48 6.27 -6.84 27.11
C THR A 48 6.56 -7.18 25.66
N ASP A 49 5.85 -6.53 24.73
CA ASP A 49 6.06 -6.72 23.29
C ASP A 49 7.32 -5.96 22.85
N VAL A 50 8.34 -6.69 22.39
CA VAL A 50 9.59 -6.14 21.90
C VAL A 50 9.73 -6.43 20.41
N LEU A 51 9.95 -5.38 19.61
CA LEU A 51 10.21 -5.50 18.18
C LEU A 51 11.55 -6.18 17.91
N LEU A 52 11.62 -6.99 16.86
CA LEU A 52 12.85 -7.64 16.40
C LEU A 52 13.98 -6.64 16.16
N THR A 53 13.69 -5.50 15.54
CA THR A 53 14.69 -4.45 15.31
C THR A 53 15.27 -3.93 16.62
N THR A 54 14.40 -3.63 17.60
CA THR A 54 14.82 -3.15 18.93
C THR A 54 15.58 -4.22 19.70
N PHE A 55 15.18 -5.48 19.55
CA PHE A 55 15.83 -6.61 20.19
C PHE A 55 17.24 -6.83 19.64
N ILE A 56 17.45 -6.72 18.34
CA ILE A 56 18.78 -6.77 17.71
C ILE A 56 19.61 -5.58 18.17
N GLN A 57 19.09 -4.38 17.97
CA GLN A 57 19.76 -3.13 18.35
C GLN A 57 18.73 -2.09 18.78
N LYS A 58 18.83 -1.64 20.03
CA LYS A 58 17.91 -0.65 20.61
C LYS A 58 17.87 0.62 19.77
N GLY A 59 16.66 1.06 19.42
CA GLY A 59 16.43 2.26 18.61
C GLY A 59 16.63 2.07 17.11
N SER A 60 17.03 0.87 16.65
CA SER A 60 17.25 0.62 15.22
C SER A 60 15.93 0.49 14.44
N PHE A 61 16.02 0.75 13.15
CA PHE A 61 14.97 0.51 12.18
C PHE A 61 15.56 0.06 10.84
N GLN A 62 14.75 -0.63 10.04
CA GLN A 62 15.17 -1.06 8.71
C GLN A 62 15.28 0.12 7.72
N LYS A 63 16.37 0.13 6.95
CA LYS A 63 16.58 0.96 5.75
C LYS A 63 15.61 0.54 4.64
N ILE A 64 15.44 -0.76 4.41
CA ILE A 64 14.47 -1.31 3.46
C ILE A 64 13.54 -2.26 4.20
N LYS A 65 12.23 -1.99 4.15
CA LYS A 65 11.22 -2.87 4.76
C LYS A 65 11.08 -4.18 3.97
N ASN A 66 11.63 -5.27 4.52
CA ASN A 66 11.59 -6.63 3.97
C ASN A 66 11.87 -7.66 5.08
N ASN A 67 12.23 -8.89 4.70
CA ASN A 67 12.57 -10.00 5.60
C ASN A 67 14.05 -9.98 6.06
N ASN A 68 14.83 -9.01 5.61
CA ASN A 68 16.23 -8.86 6.01
C ASN A 68 16.33 -7.99 7.26
N PHE A 69 16.70 -8.57 8.39
CA PHE A 69 16.93 -7.91 9.68
C PHE A 69 18.41 -7.88 10.07
N THR A 70 19.32 -8.13 9.13
CA THR A 70 20.76 -7.96 9.37
C THR A 70 21.14 -6.49 9.62
N LYS A 71 22.25 -6.26 10.31
CA LYS A 71 22.90 -4.97 10.55
C LYS A 71 23.15 -4.18 9.27
N SER A 72 23.32 -4.85 8.12
CA SER A 72 23.44 -4.18 6.82
C SER A 72 22.18 -3.37 6.46
N ASN A 73 21.00 -3.88 6.83
CA ASN A 73 19.70 -3.28 6.58
C ASN A 73 19.13 -2.55 7.80
N LEU A 74 19.75 -2.63 8.97
CA LEU A 74 19.37 -1.85 10.15
C LEU A 74 20.21 -0.58 10.25
N THR A 75 19.63 0.46 10.83
CA THR A 75 20.34 1.68 11.19
C THR A 75 19.66 2.38 12.36
N THR A 76 20.44 3.10 13.13
CA THR A 76 20.00 4.04 14.17
C THR A 76 20.18 5.49 13.72
N LYS A 77 20.84 5.73 12.58
CA LYS A 77 21.19 7.06 12.10
C LYS A 77 20.00 7.77 11.47
N GLY A 78 19.81 9.02 11.88
CA GLY A 78 18.78 9.90 11.33
C GLY A 78 17.36 9.41 11.60
N ASN A 79 16.44 9.85 10.74
CA ASN A 79 15.02 9.54 10.88
C ASN A 79 14.59 8.43 9.91
N ARG A 80 13.65 7.57 10.33
CA ARG A 80 13.05 6.54 9.47
C ARG A 80 12.53 7.09 8.13
N SER A 81 12.05 8.34 8.14
CA SER A 81 11.58 9.04 6.95
C SER A 81 12.64 9.20 5.85
N ARG A 82 13.94 9.19 6.17
CA ARG A 82 15.03 9.22 5.17
C ARG A 82 14.98 8.02 4.24
N TRP A 83 14.54 6.87 4.75
CA TRP A 83 14.55 5.59 4.06
C TRP A 83 13.19 5.19 3.46
N GLU A 84 12.17 6.02 3.64
CA GLU A 84 10.84 5.74 3.10
C GLU A 84 10.79 5.86 1.58
N LYS A 85 10.10 4.92 0.93
CA LYS A 85 9.74 4.98 -0.48
C LYS A 85 8.84 6.20 -0.79
N PRO A 86 8.73 6.60 -2.07
CA PRO A 86 7.78 7.62 -2.51
C PRO A 86 6.36 7.26 -2.10
N LYS A 87 5.58 8.26 -1.65
CA LYS A 87 4.19 8.04 -1.23
C LYS A 87 3.30 7.81 -2.44
N SER A 88 2.29 6.96 -2.28
CA SER A 88 1.32 6.63 -3.34
C SER A 88 0.53 7.83 -3.88
N ASN A 89 0.33 8.85 -3.03
CA ASN A 89 -0.39 10.08 -3.37
C ASN A 89 0.54 11.24 -3.76
N SER A 90 1.83 10.96 -3.96
CA SER A 90 2.78 11.93 -4.49
C SER A 90 2.48 12.19 -5.97
N SER A 91 2.64 13.45 -6.39
CA SER A 91 2.61 13.83 -7.80
C SER A 91 3.77 13.24 -8.60
N SER A 92 4.84 12.84 -7.91
CA SER A 92 6.01 12.19 -8.51
C SER A 92 6.12 10.72 -8.12
N LYS A 93 6.64 9.90 -9.05
CA LYS A 93 7.10 8.53 -8.82
C LYS A 93 8.38 8.44 -7.97
N TYR A 94 9.06 9.57 -7.73
CA TYR A 94 10.29 9.66 -6.96
C TYR A 94 10.10 10.36 -5.61
N LYS A 95 10.99 10.05 -4.66
CA LYS A 95 11.04 10.62 -3.33
C LYS A 95 11.65 12.01 -3.41
N GLY A 96 11.07 12.96 -2.69
CA GLY A 96 11.56 14.33 -2.61
C GLY A 96 11.27 15.16 -3.85
N VAL A 97 10.55 14.61 -4.83
CA VAL A 97 10.19 15.28 -6.08
C VAL A 97 8.69 15.57 -6.09
N SER A 98 8.31 16.73 -6.62
CA SER A 98 6.90 17.12 -6.77
C SER A 98 6.71 18.10 -7.92
N TRP A 99 5.59 17.99 -8.64
CA TRP A 99 5.21 18.96 -9.67
C TRP A 99 4.76 20.28 -9.06
N ARG A 100 5.30 21.40 -9.59
CA ARG A 100 4.97 22.76 -9.19
C ARG A 100 4.19 23.42 -10.34
N LYS A 101 2.89 23.66 -10.14
CA LYS A 101 1.97 24.09 -11.21
C LYS A 101 2.19 25.52 -11.68
N ASP A 102 2.53 26.43 -10.76
CA ASP A 102 2.82 27.84 -11.03
C ASP A 102 4.04 28.01 -11.96
N ALA A 103 5.08 27.20 -11.75
CA ALA A 103 6.32 27.26 -12.53
C ALA A 103 6.33 26.30 -13.72
N ASN A 104 5.33 25.42 -13.85
CA ASN A 104 5.32 24.28 -14.79
C ASN A 104 6.66 23.49 -14.78
N LYS A 105 7.18 23.22 -13.57
CA LYS A 105 8.47 22.55 -13.37
C LYS A 105 8.41 21.53 -12.24
N TRP A 106 9.32 20.55 -12.30
CA TRP A 106 9.55 19.60 -11.23
C TRP A 106 10.46 20.21 -10.15
N VAL A 107 10.02 20.16 -8.90
CA VAL A 107 10.82 20.60 -7.74
C VAL A 107 11.45 19.39 -7.07
N ALA A 108 12.72 19.48 -6.73
CA ALA A 108 13.36 18.56 -5.79
C ALA A 108 13.59 19.24 -4.43
N LYS A 109 13.36 18.50 -3.35
CA LYS A 109 13.62 18.93 -1.97
C LYS A 109 14.06 17.78 -1.07
N ILE A 110 14.87 18.10 -0.07
CA ILE A 110 15.33 17.17 0.97
C ILE A 110 15.14 17.81 2.34
N ASN A 111 14.89 17.02 3.38
CA ASN A 111 14.75 17.54 4.74
C ASN A 111 16.05 17.28 5.53
N VAL A 112 16.78 18.33 5.88
CA VAL A 112 18.00 18.25 6.67
C VAL A 112 17.71 18.89 8.03
N ASP A 113 17.94 18.16 9.12
CA ASP A 113 17.72 18.61 10.50
C ASP A 113 16.33 19.23 10.74
N GLY A 114 15.30 18.60 10.16
CA GLY A 114 13.92 19.02 10.28
C GLY A 114 13.50 20.17 9.35
N LYS A 115 14.44 20.76 8.58
CA LYS A 115 14.17 21.87 7.68
C LYS A 115 14.19 21.41 6.21
N PRO A 116 13.19 21.81 5.39
CA PRO A 116 13.21 21.51 3.96
C PRO A 116 14.23 22.39 3.24
N LYS A 117 15.18 21.76 2.55
CA LYS A 117 16.12 22.41 1.64
C LYS A 117 15.64 22.22 0.20
N HIS A 118 15.50 23.33 -0.52
CA HIS A 118 15.15 23.33 -1.94
C HIS A 118 16.41 22.99 -2.77
N LEU A 119 16.28 22.01 -3.65
CA LEU A 119 17.40 21.53 -4.48
C LEU A 119 17.37 22.10 -5.90
N GLY A 120 16.23 22.66 -6.32
CA GLY A 120 16.07 23.31 -7.61
C GLY A 120 14.74 23.01 -8.31
N LEU A 121 14.62 23.61 -9.49
CA LEU A 121 13.53 23.43 -10.44
C LEU A 121 14.08 22.78 -11.72
N PHE A 122 13.41 21.75 -12.20
CA PHE A 122 13.86 20.91 -13.31
C PHE A 122 12.76 20.74 -14.34
N GLU A 123 13.15 20.57 -15.60
CA GLU A 123 12.22 20.35 -16.71
C GLU A 123 11.61 18.96 -16.67
N THR A 124 12.38 17.97 -16.23
CA THR A 124 11.92 16.58 -16.15
C THR A 124 11.98 16.04 -14.72
N GLU A 125 11.08 15.10 -14.47
CA GLU A 125 10.96 14.41 -13.19
C GLU A 125 12.26 13.64 -12.85
N ASP A 126 12.90 13.06 -13.86
CA ASP A 126 14.13 12.28 -13.74
C ASP A 126 15.32 13.15 -13.34
N LEU A 127 15.43 14.39 -13.85
CA LEU A 127 16.47 15.34 -13.45
C LEU A 127 16.31 15.75 -11.99
N ALA A 128 15.07 16.03 -11.56
CA ALA A 128 14.77 16.33 -10.16
C ALA A 128 15.13 15.15 -9.22
N ALA A 129 14.90 13.92 -9.66
CA ALA A 129 15.25 12.73 -8.88
C ALA A 129 16.76 12.49 -8.79
N LYS A 130 17.52 12.80 -9.84
CA LYS A 130 18.99 12.79 -9.81
C LYS A 130 19.53 13.82 -8.82
N ALA A 131 18.99 15.04 -8.82
CA ALA A 131 19.34 16.07 -7.84
C ALA A 131 19.03 15.63 -6.40
N TYR A 132 17.88 14.97 -6.19
CA TYR A 132 17.57 14.38 -4.88
C TYR A 132 18.59 13.32 -4.46
N ASN A 133 18.99 12.42 -5.36
CA ASN A 133 19.99 11.39 -5.05
C ASN A 133 21.35 12.00 -4.71
N HIS A 134 21.79 13.04 -5.44
CA HIS A 134 23.01 13.78 -5.11
C HIS A 134 22.92 14.42 -3.72
N ALA A 135 21.77 14.99 -3.38
CA ALA A 135 21.55 15.58 -2.07
C ALA A 135 21.57 14.53 -0.92
N VAL A 136 21.19 13.28 -1.19
CA VAL A 136 21.35 12.18 -0.21
C VAL A 136 22.83 11.89 0.04
N ASP A 137 23.66 11.93 -1.00
CA ASP A 137 25.11 11.76 -0.86
C ASP A 137 25.75 12.95 -0.13
N GLU A 138 25.36 14.17 -0.49
CA GLU A 138 25.91 15.40 0.07
C GLU A 138 25.50 15.65 1.53
N PHE A 139 24.21 15.51 1.86
CA PHE A 139 23.70 15.88 3.19
C PHE A 139 23.57 14.69 4.14
N TRP A 140 23.47 13.47 3.64
CA TRP A 140 23.28 12.28 4.46
C TRP A 140 24.39 11.24 4.23
N GLU A 141 25.49 11.55 3.53
CA GLU A 141 26.60 10.61 3.30
C GLU A 141 26.13 9.27 2.68
N GLY A 142 25.06 9.30 1.88
CA GLY A 142 24.46 8.10 1.30
C GLY A 142 23.50 7.35 2.23
N ASP A 143 23.35 7.77 3.50
CA ASP A 143 22.42 7.19 4.49
C ASP A 143 20.97 7.68 4.28
N GLY A 144 20.43 7.38 3.09
CA GLY A 144 19.02 7.59 2.78
C GLY A 144 18.54 6.84 1.55
N PHE A 145 17.23 6.91 1.31
CA PHE A 145 16.62 6.29 0.14
C PHE A 145 17.07 6.98 -1.15
N LYS A 146 17.69 6.24 -2.07
CA LYS A 146 17.99 6.72 -3.43
C LYS A 146 16.93 6.25 -4.42
N ASN A 147 16.46 7.17 -5.25
CA ASN A 147 15.54 6.90 -6.34
C ASN A 147 16.23 6.09 -7.44
N VAL A 148 15.50 5.14 -8.05
CA VAL A 148 15.95 4.41 -9.25
C VAL A 148 15.32 5.09 -10.47
N ILE A 149 16.13 5.75 -11.28
CA ILE A 149 15.65 6.50 -12.45
C ILE A 149 14.93 5.56 -13.43
N GLY A 150 13.81 6.01 -13.98
CA GLY A 150 12.90 5.25 -14.82
C GLY A 150 11.88 4.40 -14.06
N LYS A 151 12.07 4.11 -12.77
CA LYS A 151 11.23 3.16 -12.02
C LYS A 151 10.28 3.85 -11.05
N ASP A 152 8.99 3.53 -11.16
CA ASP A 152 8.01 3.92 -10.15
C ASP A 152 8.13 3.01 -8.92
N LEU A 153 8.59 3.60 -7.81
CA LEU A 153 8.75 2.92 -6.53
C LEU A 153 7.66 3.29 -5.52
N ARG A 154 6.62 4.01 -5.94
CA ARG A 154 5.46 4.29 -5.09
C ARG A 154 4.83 2.97 -4.67
N GLN A 155 4.42 2.90 -3.40
CA GLN A 155 3.62 1.77 -2.95
C GLN A 155 2.22 1.91 -3.55
N TYR A 156 1.83 1.04 -4.48
CA TYR A 156 0.48 1.07 -5.01
C TYR A 156 -0.51 0.77 -3.87
N ARG A 157 -1.47 1.67 -3.66
CA ARG A 157 -2.57 1.39 -2.73
C ARG A 157 -3.41 0.28 -3.34
N ASN A 158 -3.55 -0.83 -2.63
CA ASN A 158 -4.44 -1.93 -3.03
C ASN A 158 -5.94 -1.60 -2.84
N TYR A 159 -6.27 -0.32 -2.77
CA TYR A 159 -7.61 0.23 -2.59
C TYR A 159 -7.77 1.49 -3.45
N PHE A 160 -8.97 1.70 -3.99
CA PHE A 160 -9.32 2.84 -4.82
C PHE A 160 -9.54 4.09 -3.94
N PRO A 161 -8.68 5.12 -3.98
CA PRO A 161 -8.86 6.33 -3.20
C PRO A 161 -9.59 7.38 -4.06
N HIS A 162 -10.93 7.45 -3.97
CA HIS A 162 -11.68 8.56 -4.56
C HIS A 162 -11.98 9.61 -3.49
N LYS A 163 -11.81 10.89 -3.83
CA LYS A 163 -11.88 12.04 -2.90
C LYS A 163 -13.21 12.12 -2.13
N ARG A 164 -14.31 11.63 -2.72
CA ARG A 164 -15.67 11.57 -2.14
C ARG A 164 -16.10 10.18 -1.62
N PHE A 165 -15.35 9.09 -1.85
CA PHE A 165 -15.86 7.72 -1.63
C PHE A 165 -14.90 6.80 -0.85
N CYS A 166 -15.46 6.08 0.12
CA CYS A 166 -14.71 5.26 1.06
C CYS A 166 -13.93 4.13 0.37
N ASN A 167 -12.67 3.95 0.82
CA ASN A 167 -11.77 2.86 0.46
C ASN A 167 -12.48 1.49 0.54
N THR A 168 -12.65 0.80 -0.59
CA THR A 168 -13.09 -0.60 -0.56
C THR A 168 -11.88 -1.50 -0.28
N ARG A 169 -11.96 -2.30 0.81
CA ARG A 169 -10.89 -3.21 1.24
C ARG A 169 -10.50 -4.17 0.12
N LYS A 170 -9.20 -4.52 0.05
CA LYS A 170 -8.56 -5.37 -0.99
C LYS A 170 -9.34 -6.66 -1.30
N THR A 171 -9.86 -7.31 -0.26
CA THR A 171 -10.65 -8.54 -0.30
C THR A 171 -11.45 -8.64 1.00
N ASN A 172 -12.72 -9.01 0.92
CA ASN A 172 -13.50 -9.47 2.08
C ASN A 172 -13.31 -10.99 2.27
N LYS A 173 -14.05 -11.63 3.18
CA LYS A 173 -14.03 -13.10 3.35
C LYS A 173 -14.40 -13.91 2.09
N TYR A 174 -14.90 -13.24 1.05
CA TYR A 174 -15.31 -13.85 -0.22
C TYR A 174 -14.27 -13.71 -1.34
N GLY A 175 -13.11 -13.09 -1.07
CA GLY A 175 -12.00 -13.02 -2.02
C GLY A 175 -12.10 -11.90 -3.07
N TYR A 176 -13.18 -11.11 -3.06
CA TYR A 176 -13.42 -10.03 -4.03
C TYR A 176 -13.79 -8.71 -3.35
N ARG A 177 -13.53 -7.58 -4.03
CA ARG A 177 -13.86 -6.25 -3.53
C ARG A 177 -15.34 -5.96 -3.70
N GLY A 178 -15.90 -5.27 -2.70
CA GLY A 178 -17.25 -4.73 -2.79
C GLY A 178 -18.33 -5.78 -2.91
N ILE A 179 -18.14 -6.97 -2.32
CA ILE A 179 -19.20 -7.99 -2.22
C ILE A 179 -19.73 -8.01 -0.79
N GLY A 180 -21.02 -8.27 -0.64
CA GLY A 180 -21.61 -8.72 0.61
C GLY A 180 -22.58 -9.87 0.36
N ASN A 181 -23.02 -10.53 1.43
CA ASN A 181 -24.10 -11.52 1.39
C ASN A 181 -25.28 -11.03 2.23
N HIS A 182 -26.45 -11.63 2.02
CA HIS A 182 -27.55 -11.47 2.95
C HIS A 182 -27.30 -12.32 4.20
N THR A 183 -27.69 -11.83 5.38
CA THR A 183 -27.56 -12.59 6.63
C THR A 183 -28.37 -13.88 6.57
N ASP A 184 -29.59 -13.78 6.05
CA ASP A 184 -30.54 -14.91 5.98
C ASP A 184 -30.40 -15.76 4.70
N MET A 185 -29.57 -15.34 3.74
CA MET A 185 -29.30 -16.10 2.50
C MET A 185 -27.78 -16.17 2.25
N PRO A 186 -27.06 -17.06 2.96
CA PRO A 186 -25.60 -17.09 2.93
C PRO A 186 -25.01 -17.47 1.56
N SER A 187 -25.79 -18.14 0.69
CA SER A 187 -25.41 -18.49 -0.69
C SER A 187 -25.63 -17.36 -1.71
N LYS A 188 -26.21 -16.23 -1.29
CA LYS A 188 -26.60 -15.12 -2.17
C LYS A 188 -25.68 -13.91 -1.96
N PHE A 189 -25.08 -13.41 -3.03
CA PHE A 189 -24.07 -12.36 -3.01
C PHE A 189 -24.54 -11.11 -3.75
N SER A 190 -24.25 -9.92 -3.25
CA SER A 190 -24.50 -8.66 -3.96
C SER A 190 -23.25 -7.82 -4.07
N ALA A 191 -23.12 -7.09 -5.17
CA ALA A 191 -22.15 -6.00 -5.27
C ALA A 191 -22.63 -4.84 -4.41
N ARG A 192 -21.76 -4.29 -3.58
CA ARG A 192 -22.03 -3.23 -2.61
C ARG A 192 -20.99 -2.12 -2.76
N LYS A 193 -21.46 -0.89 -2.91
CA LYS A 193 -20.62 0.30 -2.96
C LYS A 193 -21.13 1.34 -1.96
N ARG A 194 -20.23 1.88 -1.16
CA ARG A 194 -20.54 3.00 -0.28
C ARG A 194 -20.25 4.32 -1.00
N ILE A 195 -21.25 5.18 -1.07
CA ILE A 195 -21.24 6.49 -1.74
C ILE A 195 -21.80 7.48 -0.72
N GLU A 196 -21.03 8.50 -0.32
CA GLU A 196 -21.44 9.51 0.67
C GLU A 196 -22.07 8.94 1.95
N GLY A 197 -21.48 7.87 2.49
CA GLY A 197 -21.96 7.19 3.70
C GLY A 197 -23.12 6.21 3.49
N LYS A 198 -23.86 6.31 2.37
CA LYS A 198 -24.94 5.37 2.01
C LYS A 198 -24.39 4.14 1.28
N ILE A 199 -24.98 2.97 1.53
CA ILE A 199 -24.62 1.72 0.86
C ILE A 199 -25.60 1.45 -0.27
N TYR A 200 -25.09 1.36 -1.48
CA TYR A 200 -25.83 0.94 -2.66
C TYR A 200 -25.45 -0.50 -2.97
N SER A 201 -26.43 -1.40 -3.00
CA SER A 201 -26.24 -2.79 -3.38
C SER A 201 -26.88 -3.07 -4.74
N THR A 202 -26.44 -4.12 -5.42
CA THR A 202 -27.18 -4.73 -6.52
C THR A 202 -28.24 -5.69 -5.98
N GLU A 203 -28.93 -6.35 -6.91
CA GLU A 203 -29.61 -7.61 -6.61
C GLU A 203 -28.64 -8.68 -6.10
N TYR A 204 -29.22 -9.78 -5.64
CA TYR A 204 -28.49 -10.94 -5.16
C TYR A 204 -28.24 -11.93 -6.29
N PHE A 205 -26.99 -12.35 -6.41
CA PHE A 205 -26.50 -13.34 -7.35
C PHE A 205 -26.18 -14.65 -6.63
N ASP A 206 -26.29 -15.76 -7.35
CA ASP A 206 -25.94 -17.10 -6.86
C ASP A 206 -24.43 -17.37 -6.76
N SER A 207 -23.63 -16.46 -7.31
CA SER A 207 -22.18 -16.60 -7.37
C SER A 207 -21.51 -15.30 -6.93
N ARG A 208 -20.44 -15.46 -6.16
CA ARG A 208 -19.54 -14.36 -5.78
C ARG A 208 -18.81 -13.78 -7.00
N GLU A 209 -18.54 -14.59 -8.03
CA GLU A 209 -17.93 -14.15 -9.29
C GLU A 209 -18.88 -13.22 -10.07
N LYS A 210 -20.18 -13.56 -10.17
CA LYS A 210 -21.20 -12.68 -10.77
C LYS A 210 -21.27 -11.34 -10.04
N ALA A 211 -21.34 -11.36 -8.71
CA ALA A 211 -21.30 -10.15 -7.89
C ALA A 211 -19.99 -9.34 -8.09
N ALA A 212 -18.84 -10.01 -8.24
CA ALA A 212 -17.55 -9.35 -8.49
C ALA A 212 -17.52 -8.63 -9.85
N LEU A 213 -18.08 -9.25 -10.89
CA LEU A 213 -18.18 -8.66 -12.24
C LEU A 213 -19.17 -7.49 -12.27
N ALA A 214 -20.32 -7.64 -11.63
CA ALA A 214 -21.28 -6.54 -11.45
C ALA A 214 -20.61 -5.34 -10.75
N TYR A 215 -19.83 -5.59 -9.69
CA TYR A 215 -19.04 -4.55 -9.03
C TYR A 215 -18.03 -3.89 -9.98
N ASN A 216 -17.30 -4.66 -10.79
CA ASN A 216 -16.37 -4.14 -11.79
C ASN A 216 -17.07 -3.19 -12.77
N LYS A 217 -18.21 -3.61 -13.33
CA LYS A 217 -19.00 -2.80 -14.28
C LYS A 217 -19.49 -1.49 -13.65
N ILE A 218 -19.96 -1.55 -12.38
CA ILE A 218 -20.38 -0.37 -11.62
C ILE A 218 -19.23 0.62 -11.41
N VAL A 219 -18.05 0.16 -10.98
CA VAL A 219 -16.95 1.09 -10.70
C VAL A 219 -16.38 1.70 -11.97
N VAL A 220 -16.34 0.97 -13.09
CA VAL A 220 -15.96 1.52 -14.39
C VAL A 220 -16.97 2.59 -14.83
N PHE A 221 -18.26 2.34 -14.68
CA PHE A 221 -19.29 3.31 -15.03
C PHE A 221 -19.18 4.60 -14.22
N LEU A 222 -18.97 4.48 -12.90
CA LEU A 222 -18.91 5.62 -11.99
C LEU A 222 -17.61 6.42 -12.10
N TYR A 223 -16.47 5.79 -12.38
CA TYR A 223 -15.16 6.42 -12.24
C TYR A 223 -14.24 6.32 -13.47
N GLY A 224 -14.70 5.71 -14.57
CA GLY A 224 -13.91 5.54 -15.79
C GLY A 224 -13.00 4.30 -15.77
N SER A 225 -12.09 4.23 -16.74
CA SER A 225 -11.25 3.06 -17.01
C SER A 225 -10.03 2.91 -16.09
N GLU A 226 -9.68 3.94 -15.31
CA GLU A 226 -8.51 3.93 -14.40
C GLU A 226 -8.77 3.20 -13.06
N VAL A 227 -9.89 2.48 -12.95
CA VAL A 227 -10.31 1.79 -11.72
C VAL A 227 -9.61 0.46 -11.48
N ILE A 228 -9.40 0.12 -10.21
CA ILE A 228 -8.87 -1.18 -9.81
C ILE A 228 -10.00 -2.21 -9.83
N LEU A 229 -9.93 -3.16 -10.75
CA LEU A 229 -10.91 -4.23 -10.91
C LEU A 229 -10.58 -5.48 -10.07
N ASN A 230 -11.62 -6.25 -9.77
CA ASN A 230 -11.51 -7.62 -9.30
C ASN A 230 -11.01 -8.52 -10.44
N LYS A 231 -10.05 -9.40 -10.15
CA LYS A 231 -9.61 -10.44 -11.09
C LYS A 231 -10.57 -11.62 -10.95
N VAL A 232 -11.49 -11.77 -11.90
CA VAL A 232 -12.51 -12.83 -11.91
C VAL A 232 -12.20 -13.78 -13.07
N PRO A 233 -12.23 -15.11 -12.87
CA PRO A 233 -12.11 -16.06 -13.97
C PRO A 233 -13.27 -15.86 -14.94
N MET A 234 -12.98 -15.77 -16.24
CA MET A 234 -13.96 -15.40 -17.26
C MET A 234 -14.47 -16.66 -17.99
N THR A 235 -15.32 -17.43 -17.32
CA THR A 235 -16.03 -18.58 -17.91
C THR A 235 -17.10 -18.09 -18.89
N GLU A 236 -17.55 -18.96 -19.80
CA GLU A 236 -18.58 -18.60 -20.81
C GLU A 236 -19.88 -18.08 -20.16
N GLU A 237 -20.33 -18.71 -19.07
CA GLU A 237 -21.48 -18.24 -18.27
C GLU A 237 -21.30 -16.80 -17.74
N LEU A 238 -20.08 -16.46 -17.32
CA LEU A 238 -19.79 -15.14 -16.77
C LEU A 238 -19.66 -14.06 -17.85
N LYS A 239 -19.19 -14.42 -19.05
CA LYS A 239 -19.18 -13.53 -20.23
C LYS A 239 -20.60 -13.21 -20.68
N GLU A 240 -21.45 -14.22 -20.77
CA GLU A 240 -22.86 -14.04 -21.10
C GLU A 240 -23.56 -13.16 -20.06
N PHE A 241 -23.35 -13.46 -18.77
CA PHE A 241 -23.88 -12.66 -17.67
C PHE A 241 -23.48 -11.20 -17.76
N ILE A 242 -22.19 -10.87 -17.92
CA ILE A 242 -21.76 -9.47 -17.89
C ILE A 242 -22.19 -8.67 -19.13
N THR A 243 -22.41 -9.35 -20.25
CA THR A 243 -22.93 -8.76 -21.49
C THR A 243 -24.40 -8.39 -21.31
N ASN A 244 -25.19 -9.29 -20.73
CA ASN A 244 -26.63 -9.12 -20.55
C ASN A 244 -27.00 -8.29 -19.30
N TRP A 245 -26.16 -8.29 -18.27
CA TRP A 245 -26.48 -7.65 -17.00
C TRP A 245 -26.29 -6.13 -17.06
N GLU A 246 -27.35 -5.37 -16.79
CA GLU A 246 -27.32 -3.91 -16.76
C GLU A 246 -27.12 -3.35 -15.36
N ILE A 247 -26.49 -2.18 -15.29
CA ILE A 247 -26.33 -1.44 -14.04
C ILE A 247 -27.72 -0.95 -13.60
N PRO A 248 -28.16 -1.21 -12.36
CA PRO A 248 -29.45 -0.73 -11.87
C PRO A 248 -29.58 0.80 -11.96
N GLU A 249 -30.75 1.30 -12.35
CA GLU A 249 -31.04 2.75 -12.51
C GLU A 249 -30.69 3.58 -11.27
N ARG A 250 -30.95 3.05 -10.07
CA ARG A 250 -30.54 3.67 -8.78
C ARG A 250 -29.05 3.95 -8.65
N ILE A 251 -28.20 3.22 -9.37
CA ILE A 251 -26.75 3.43 -9.42
C ILE A 251 -26.38 4.35 -10.57
N LYS A 252 -27.08 4.27 -11.71
CA LYS A 252 -26.89 5.20 -12.85
C LYS A 252 -27.16 6.65 -12.45
N ALA A 253 -28.24 6.89 -11.70
CA ALA A 253 -28.62 8.20 -11.17
C ALA A 253 -27.54 8.87 -10.28
N LEU A 254 -26.63 8.08 -9.70
CA LEU A 254 -25.51 8.60 -8.87
C LEU A 254 -24.43 9.29 -9.70
N LYS A 255 -24.36 9.01 -11.00
CA LYS A 255 -23.45 9.70 -11.93
C LYS A 255 -24.03 11.02 -12.39
N GLU A 256 -25.35 11.11 -12.54
CA GLU A 256 -26.07 12.29 -13.01
C GLU A 256 -26.15 13.38 -11.93
N GLY A 257 -26.34 13.00 -10.66
CA GLY A 257 -26.28 13.93 -9.52
C GLY A 257 -24.88 14.36 -9.07
N ALA A 258 -23.83 14.04 -9.84
CA ALA A 258 -22.44 14.41 -9.52
C ALA A 258 -21.89 15.58 -10.37
N ASN A 259 -22.70 16.12 -11.30
CA ASN A 259 -22.32 17.24 -12.16
C ASN A 259 -22.85 18.60 -11.71
N ASP A 260 -23.64 18.68 -10.63
CA ASP A 260 -24.01 19.94 -10.00
C ASP A 260 -23.17 20.15 -8.73
N GLU A 261 -21.99 20.76 -8.91
CA GLU A 261 -21.19 21.61 -7.98
C GLU A 261 -19.69 21.60 -8.34
#